data_AF-A0AAD7A795-F1
#
_entry.id   AF-A0AAD7A795-F1
#
_cell.length_a   1.000
_cell.length_b   1.000
_cell.length_c   1.000
_cell.angle_alpha   90.00
_cell.angle_beta   90.00
_cell.angle_gamma   90.00
#
_symmetry.space_group_name_H-M   'P 1'
#
loop_
_entity.id
_entity.type
_entity.pdbx_description
1 polymer ?
#
loop_
_entity_poly.entity_id
_entity_poly.type
_entity_poly.pdbx_seq_one_letter_code
_entity_poly.pdbx_strand_id
1 'polypeptide(L)'
;MGTILARISPPKFRPERDVPDLSGKIIMVTGGNTGIGYETVKQLLLKNAKVYLAARPPEKAAAAIKRLEQETKKSVIFLQLDLADLSSVRKAAEDFFYLRSRGSIFCSTTHLLTAQDHDLLKKKGSITNRGMLYGESKLGNILISNYFAKTHSDVLVSCSLHPGSMNTELTRHTENRLQAIANPFFYPAPMGAYTQLWGATVATPAQITGQYLVPWGKVGKVDKRASNTKLAEEVVAYIKDQIKDFWEEGRFV
;
A
#
# COMPACT_ATOMS: atom_id res chain seq x y z
N MET A 1 -4.50 23.87 -30.83
CA MET A 1 -3.09 23.91 -30.37
C MET A 1 -2.91 24.10 -28.86
N GLY A 2 -3.97 24.08 -28.03
CA GLY A 2 -3.88 24.35 -26.58
C GLY A 2 -4.35 23.22 -25.65
N THR A 3 -4.72 22.05 -26.17
CA THR A 3 -5.43 21.01 -25.40
C THR A 3 -4.54 20.11 -24.51
N ILE A 4 -3.21 20.26 -24.52
CA ILE A 4 -2.26 19.24 -24.01
C ILE A 4 -1.10 19.86 -23.20
N LEU A 5 -1.09 21.19 -22.97
CA LEU A 5 0.06 21.91 -22.39
C LEU A 5 0.09 21.97 -20.85
N ALA A 6 -0.91 21.43 -20.15
CA ALA A 6 -0.89 21.30 -18.69
C ALA A 6 -0.66 19.85 -18.24
N ARG A 7 0.42 19.22 -18.73
CA ARG A 7 1.09 18.19 -17.94
C ARG A 7 1.58 18.89 -16.66
N ILE A 8 0.80 18.81 -15.58
CA ILE A 8 1.27 19.08 -14.21
C ILE A 8 2.65 18.43 -14.12
N SER A 9 3.68 19.22 -13.84
CA SER A 9 5.09 18.92 -14.18
C SER A 9 5.44 17.44 -13.99
N PRO A 10 6.11 16.80 -14.97
CA PRO A 10 6.42 15.37 -14.89
C PRO A 10 7.14 15.04 -13.58
N PRO A 11 6.93 13.84 -13.01
CA PRO A 11 7.62 13.44 -11.78
C PRO A 11 9.12 13.66 -11.90
N LYS A 12 9.71 14.36 -10.93
CA LYS A 12 11.16 14.53 -10.85
C LYS A 12 11.85 13.19 -10.53
N PHE A 13 11.20 12.40 -9.68
CA PHE A 13 11.61 11.04 -9.32
C PHE A 13 11.36 10.07 -10.48
N ARG A 14 12.36 9.24 -10.80
CA ARG A 14 12.30 8.21 -11.82
C ARG A 14 12.86 6.91 -11.23
N PRO A 15 12.05 5.85 -11.05
CA PRO A 15 12.50 4.62 -10.43
C PRO A 15 13.76 4.02 -11.06
N GLU A 16 13.87 4.07 -12.39
CA GLU A 16 14.98 3.48 -13.13
C GLU A 16 16.31 4.18 -12.81
N ARG A 17 16.28 5.49 -12.53
CA ARG A 17 17.46 6.31 -12.22
C ARG A 17 17.72 6.41 -10.72
N ASP A 18 16.68 6.65 -9.93
CA ASP A 18 16.80 7.14 -8.56
C ASP A 18 16.71 6.04 -7.51
N VAL A 19 16.07 4.90 -7.81
CA VAL A 19 16.06 3.76 -6.87
C VAL A 19 17.47 3.14 -6.88
N PRO A 20 18.12 3.04 -5.72
CA PRO A 20 19.45 2.44 -5.62
C PRO A 20 19.39 0.93 -5.85
N ASP A 21 20.56 0.29 -5.87
CA ASP A 21 20.60 -1.16 -5.79
C ASP A 21 20.05 -1.63 -4.43
N LEU A 22 19.15 -2.62 -4.46
CA LEU A 22 18.45 -3.16 -3.30
C LEU A 22 18.91 -4.61 -3.00
N SER A 23 20.08 -5.01 -3.48
CA SER A 23 20.64 -6.33 -3.16
C SER A 23 20.70 -6.54 -1.66
N GLY A 24 20.25 -7.72 -1.20
CA GLY A 24 20.17 -8.07 0.22
C GLY A 24 18.98 -7.45 0.97
N LYS A 25 18.11 -6.66 0.31
CA LYS A 25 16.86 -6.17 0.89
C LYS A 25 15.72 -7.15 0.63
N ILE A 26 14.87 -7.33 1.64
CA ILE A 26 13.68 -8.18 1.55
C ILE A 26 12.45 -7.29 1.58
N ILE A 27 11.60 -7.41 0.57
CA ILE A 27 10.46 -6.50 0.40
C ILE A 27 9.21 -7.31 0.14
N MET A 28 8.15 -7.01 0.88
CA MET A 28 6.84 -7.61 0.67
C MET A 28 5.86 -6.57 0.11
N VAL A 29 5.13 -6.94 -0.92
CA VAL A 29 4.12 -6.09 -1.55
C VAL A 29 2.77 -6.81 -1.55
N THR A 30 1.82 -6.30 -0.78
CA THR A 30 0.44 -6.78 -0.79
C THR A 30 -0.29 -6.27 -2.05
N GLY A 31 -1.06 -7.12 -2.71
CA GLY A 31 -1.72 -6.75 -3.97
C GLY A 31 -0.74 -6.57 -5.13
N GLY A 32 0.42 -7.24 -5.07
CA GLY A 32 1.48 -7.12 -6.06
C GLY A 32 1.19 -7.75 -7.43
N ASN A 33 0.02 -8.34 -7.65
CA ASN A 33 -0.31 -9.04 -8.90
C ASN A 33 -0.96 -8.17 -9.98
N THR A 34 -1.42 -6.95 -9.67
CA THR A 34 -2.06 -6.06 -10.65
C THR A 34 -1.71 -4.58 -10.45
N GLY A 35 -1.97 -3.76 -11.47
CA GLY A 35 -1.91 -2.30 -11.40
C GLY A 35 -0.63 -1.74 -10.78
N ILE A 36 -0.81 -0.89 -9.76
CA ILE A 36 0.29 -0.22 -9.05
C ILE A 36 1.21 -1.21 -8.32
N GLY A 37 0.61 -2.23 -7.69
CA GLY A 37 1.37 -3.25 -6.96
C GLY A 37 2.27 -4.05 -7.88
N TYR A 38 1.77 -4.43 -9.06
CA TYR A 38 2.55 -5.10 -10.10
C TYR A 38 3.77 -4.28 -10.53
N GLU A 39 3.56 -2.99 -10.86
CA GLU A 39 4.67 -2.13 -11.28
C GLU A 39 5.68 -1.94 -10.15
N THR A 40 5.22 -1.86 -8.90
CA THR A 40 6.11 -1.78 -7.75
C THR A 40 6.99 -3.02 -7.64
N VAL A 41 6.40 -4.22 -7.70
CA VAL A 41 7.16 -5.48 -7.66
C VAL A 41 8.19 -5.52 -8.78
N LYS A 42 7.79 -5.17 -10.00
CA LYS A 42 8.67 -5.09 -11.17
C LYS A 42 9.89 -4.21 -10.91
N GLN A 43 9.69 -2.98 -10.47
CA GLN A 43 10.77 -2.01 -10.25
C GLN A 43 11.71 -2.46 -9.12
N LEU A 44 11.17 -3.07 -8.06
CA LEU A 44 11.97 -3.63 -6.97
C LEU A 44 12.84 -4.82 -7.43
N LEU A 45 12.30 -5.71 -8.27
CA LEU A 45 13.04 -6.83 -8.87
C LEU A 45 14.16 -6.35 -9.79
N LEU A 46 13.88 -5.35 -10.63
CA LEU A 46 14.89 -4.73 -11.51
C LEU A 46 16.05 -4.09 -10.72
N LYS A 47 15.81 -3.78 -9.44
CA LYS A 47 16.80 -3.25 -8.51
C LYS A 47 17.35 -4.30 -7.54
N ASN A 48 17.25 -5.59 -7.92
CA ASN A 48 17.85 -6.73 -7.21
C ASN A 48 17.32 -7.01 -5.80
N ALA A 49 16.15 -6.47 -5.42
CA ALA A 49 15.50 -6.83 -4.17
C ALA A 49 14.99 -8.28 -4.20
N LYS A 50 14.98 -8.95 -3.03
CA LYS A 50 14.21 -10.19 -2.83
C LYS A 50 12.76 -9.81 -2.54
N VAL A 51 11.87 -10.01 -3.52
CA VAL A 51 10.48 -9.55 -3.43
C VAL A 51 9.51 -10.70 -3.16
N TYR A 52 8.68 -10.53 -2.11
CA TYR A 52 7.51 -11.33 -1.82
C TYR A 52 6.27 -10.64 -2.39
N LEU A 53 5.67 -11.26 -3.40
CA LEU A 53 4.39 -10.85 -3.96
C LEU A 53 3.28 -11.50 -3.14
N ALA A 54 2.68 -10.71 -2.24
CA ALA A 54 1.61 -11.16 -1.39
C ALA A 54 0.25 -10.91 -2.05
N ALA A 55 -0.47 -11.97 -2.40
CA ALA A 55 -1.77 -11.86 -3.07
C ALA A 55 -2.68 -13.07 -2.79
N ARG A 56 -3.95 -12.89 -3.14
CA ARG A 56 -4.99 -13.93 -3.16
C ARG A 56 -4.62 -15.11 -4.09
N PRO A 57 -5.38 -16.24 -4.07
CA PRO A 57 -4.97 -17.55 -4.58
C PRO A 57 -4.25 -17.59 -5.95
N PRO A 58 -3.41 -18.62 -6.16
CA PRO A 58 -2.38 -18.67 -7.20
C PRO A 58 -2.90 -18.50 -8.63
N GLU A 59 -4.14 -18.85 -8.95
CA GLU A 59 -4.70 -18.67 -10.30
C GLU A 59 -4.60 -17.22 -10.81
N LYS A 60 -4.85 -16.23 -9.92
CA LYS A 60 -4.76 -14.80 -10.25
C LYS A 60 -3.34 -14.24 -10.16
N ALA A 61 -2.44 -14.93 -9.47
CA ALA A 61 -1.06 -14.49 -9.28
C ALA A 61 -0.10 -15.12 -10.30
N ALA A 62 -0.37 -16.34 -10.78
CA ALA A 62 0.52 -17.10 -11.66
C ALA A 62 0.83 -16.37 -12.97
N ALA A 63 -0.19 -15.77 -13.61
CA ALA A 63 0.01 -14.98 -14.82
C ALA A 63 0.88 -13.74 -14.56
N ALA A 64 0.69 -13.07 -13.43
CA ALA A 64 1.49 -11.91 -13.04
C ALA A 64 2.94 -12.31 -12.74
N ILE A 65 3.16 -13.41 -12.02
CA ILE A 65 4.49 -13.95 -11.70
C ILE A 65 5.25 -14.27 -12.99
N LYS A 66 4.65 -15.06 -13.89
CA LYS A 66 5.28 -15.40 -15.18
C LYS A 66 5.66 -14.15 -15.98
N ARG A 67 4.77 -13.15 -15.99
CA ARG A 67 5.02 -11.88 -16.68
C ARG A 67 6.15 -11.09 -16.03
N LEU A 68 6.20 -11.00 -14.70
CA LEU A 68 7.28 -10.35 -13.96
C LEU A 68 8.62 -11.02 -14.24
N GLU A 69 8.68 -12.35 -14.22
CA GLU A 69 9.90 -13.11 -14.51
C GLU A 69 10.37 -12.90 -15.96
N GLN A 70 9.44 -12.85 -16.91
CA GLN A 70 9.75 -12.55 -18.31
C GLN A 70 10.29 -11.14 -18.52
N GLU A 71 9.67 -10.14 -17.88
CA GLU A 71 10.01 -8.71 -18.02
C GLU A 71 11.29 -8.34 -17.27
N THR A 72 11.55 -8.96 -16.11
CA THR A 72 12.68 -8.59 -15.22
C THR A 72 13.85 -9.55 -15.31
N LYS A 73 13.65 -10.77 -15.81
CA LYS A 73 14.61 -11.89 -15.73
C LYS A 73 15.02 -12.22 -14.29
N LYS A 74 14.15 -11.93 -13.32
CA LYS A 74 14.32 -12.20 -11.88
C LYS A 74 13.14 -13.00 -11.36
N SER A 75 13.38 -13.88 -10.39
CA SER A 75 12.33 -14.62 -9.70
C SER A 75 11.63 -13.75 -8.65
N VAL A 76 10.35 -14.03 -8.44
CA VAL A 76 9.53 -13.42 -7.38
C VAL A 76 8.95 -14.51 -6.49
N ILE A 77 8.87 -14.25 -5.19
CA ILE A 77 8.38 -15.23 -4.23
C ILE A 77 6.89 -14.98 -4.03
N PHE A 78 6.05 -15.95 -4.39
CA PHE A 78 4.63 -15.85 -4.10
C PHE A 78 4.38 -16.10 -2.61
N LEU A 79 3.60 -15.21 -1.99
CA LEU A 79 3.08 -15.39 -0.64
C LEU A 79 1.55 -15.34 -0.71
N GLN A 80 0.89 -16.44 -0.37
CA GLN A 80 -0.57 -16.44 -0.36
C GLN A 80 -1.08 -15.60 0.81
N LEU A 81 -1.85 -14.55 0.50
CA LEU A 81 -2.42 -13.64 1.49
C LEU A 81 -3.80 -13.17 1.04
N ASP A 82 -4.82 -13.57 1.80
CA ASP A 82 -6.14 -12.95 1.75
C ASP A 82 -6.34 -12.09 3.01
N LEU A 83 -6.34 -10.76 2.84
CA LEU A 83 -6.51 -9.81 3.94
C LEU A 83 -7.95 -9.81 4.52
N ALA A 84 -8.89 -10.49 3.87
CA ALA A 84 -10.24 -10.70 4.39
C ALA A 84 -10.38 -11.95 5.27
N ASP A 85 -9.34 -12.77 5.38
CA ASP A 85 -9.32 -14.01 6.17
C ASP A 85 -8.14 -13.97 7.16
N LEU A 86 -8.43 -13.81 8.45
CA LEU A 86 -7.41 -13.74 9.49
C LEU A 86 -6.55 -15.00 9.54
N SER A 87 -7.10 -16.19 9.29
CA SER A 87 -6.31 -17.43 9.26
C SER A 87 -5.28 -17.41 8.12
N SER A 88 -5.67 -16.87 6.94
CA SER A 88 -4.74 -16.63 5.84
C SER A 88 -3.68 -15.59 6.20
N VAL A 89 -4.04 -14.53 6.95
CA VAL A 89 -3.07 -13.52 7.42
C VAL A 89 -2.05 -14.16 8.38
N ARG A 90 -2.49 -15.01 9.31
CA ARG A 90 -1.59 -15.72 10.23
C ARG A 90 -0.57 -16.54 9.47
N LYS A 91 -1.08 -17.40 8.58
CA LYS A 91 -0.26 -18.33 7.80
C LYS A 91 0.74 -17.57 6.94
N ALA A 92 0.30 -16.50 6.27
CA ALA A 92 1.18 -15.66 5.49
C ALA A 92 2.30 -15.02 6.33
N ALA A 93 2.01 -14.57 7.55
CA ALA A 93 3.01 -14.07 8.46
C ALA A 93 4.00 -15.19 8.86
N GLU A 94 3.52 -16.36 9.27
CA GLU A 94 4.35 -17.52 9.62
C GLU A 94 5.27 -17.93 8.45
N ASP A 95 4.69 -18.10 7.25
CA ASP A 95 5.41 -18.43 6.02
C ASP A 95 6.47 -17.35 5.70
N PHE A 96 6.13 -16.07 5.84
CA PHE A 96 7.08 -14.98 5.61
C PHE A 96 8.24 -15.00 6.63
N PHE A 97 7.95 -15.21 7.91
CA PHE A 97 8.98 -15.30 8.95
C PHE A 97 9.86 -16.52 8.80
N TYR A 98 9.31 -17.66 8.36
CA TYR A 98 10.07 -18.87 8.09
C TYR A 98 10.96 -18.73 6.86
N LEU A 99 10.46 -18.12 5.78
CA LEU A 99 11.16 -18.00 4.51
C LEU A 99 12.18 -16.86 4.47
N ARG A 100 12.14 -15.91 5.43
CA ARG A 100 13.06 -14.76 5.41
C ARG A 100 14.46 -15.18 5.86
N SER A 101 15.44 -14.84 5.05
CA SER A 101 16.85 -14.72 5.46
C SER A 101 17.00 -13.40 6.24
N ARG A 102 17.93 -13.27 7.18
CA ARG A 102 18.13 -11.99 7.91
C ARG A 102 18.30 -10.80 6.94
N GLY A 103 17.49 -9.75 7.07
CA GLY A 103 17.51 -8.56 6.21
C GLY A 103 16.47 -7.50 6.62
N SER A 104 16.64 -6.26 6.16
CA SER A 104 15.68 -5.16 6.38
C SER A 104 14.38 -5.43 5.61
N ILE A 105 13.23 -5.24 6.27
CA ILE A 105 11.90 -5.52 5.73
C ILE A 105 11.23 -4.21 5.34
N PHE A 106 10.76 -4.11 4.09
CA PHE A 106 9.84 -3.06 3.66
C PHE A 106 8.49 -3.69 3.31
N CYS A 107 7.39 -3.16 3.86
CA CYS A 107 6.03 -3.59 3.57
C CYS A 107 5.24 -2.42 2.97
N SER A 108 4.89 -2.51 1.68
CA SER A 108 3.98 -1.54 1.06
C SER A 108 2.55 -2.05 1.14
N THR A 109 1.76 -1.54 2.08
CA THR A 109 0.34 -1.86 2.19
C THR A 109 -0.49 -1.02 1.21
N THR A 110 -0.67 -1.53 0.00
CA THR A 110 -1.76 -1.03 -0.86
C THR A 110 -3.07 -1.69 -0.41
N HIS A 111 -3.61 -1.16 0.70
CA HIS A 111 -5.03 -1.16 1.11
C HIS A 111 -5.62 -2.46 1.69
N LEU A 112 -6.00 -2.46 2.98
CA LEU A 112 -7.29 -3.03 3.43
C LEU A 112 -7.66 -2.57 4.86
N LEU A 113 -8.76 -1.82 4.97
CA LEU A 113 -9.78 -2.02 6.00
C LEU A 113 -11.03 -2.35 5.19
N THR A 114 -11.48 -3.59 5.20
CA THR A 114 -12.74 -3.97 4.55
C THR A 114 -13.89 -3.28 5.26
N ALA A 115 -14.87 -2.85 4.47
CA ALA A 115 -16.03 -2.07 4.90
C ALA A 115 -17.02 -2.84 5.80
N GLN A 116 -16.61 -3.96 6.42
CA GLN A 116 -17.51 -4.83 7.15
C GLN A 116 -17.67 -4.47 8.63
N ASP A 117 -16.66 -3.94 9.31
CA ASP A 117 -16.75 -3.74 10.78
C ASP A 117 -16.41 -2.32 11.25
N HIS A 118 -17.04 -1.30 10.66
CA HIS A 118 -16.91 0.08 11.12
C HIS A 118 -18.15 0.54 11.90
N ASP A 119 -18.17 0.31 13.22
CA ASP A 119 -19.10 1.01 14.12
C ASP A 119 -18.44 2.20 14.85
N LEU A 120 -17.11 2.25 14.94
CA LEU A 120 -16.41 3.38 15.58
C LEU A 120 -16.33 4.66 14.75
N LEU A 121 -16.19 4.55 13.42
CA LEU A 121 -16.15 5.71 12.53
C LEU A 121 -17.55 6.14 12.06
N LYS A 122 -18.57 5.32 12.33
CA LYS A 122 -19.95 5.76 12.21
C LYS A 122 -20.24 6.69 13.39
N LYS A 123 -20.43 7.97 13.11
CA LYS A 123 -21.46 8.69 13.87
C LYS A 123 -22.73 7.83 13.76
N LYS A 124 -23.22 7.31 14.88
CA LYS A 124 -24.44 6.48 14.99
C LYS A 124 -25.43 6.80 13.87
N GLY A 125 -25.57 5.88 12.91
CA GLY A 125 -26.69 5.86 11.95
C GLY A 125 -26.59 6.60 10.61
N SER A 126 -25.47 7.19 10.16
CA SER A 126 -25.51 8.09 8.98
C SER A 126 -24.74 7.71 7.70
N ILE A 127 -23.89 6.67 7.68
CA ILE A 127 -23.03 6.39 6.51
C ILE A 127 -23.49 5.12 5.79
N THR A 128 -24.32 5.29 4.75
CA THR A 128 -24.77 4.22 3.84
C THR A 128 -24.06 4.24 2.48
N ASN A 129 -23.27 5.29 2.19
CA ASN A 129 -22.61 5.46 0.90
C ASN A 129 -21.27 4.69 0.84
N ARG A 130 -21.15 3.77 -0.13
CA ARG A 130 -19.92 2.98 -0.39
C ARG A 130 -18.65 3.81 -0.53
N GLY A 131 -18.72 4.99 -1.16
CA GLY A 131 -17.58 5.89 -1.31
C GLY A 131 -17.12 6.51 0.01
N MET A 132 -18.06 6.84 0.90
CA MET A 132 -17.73 7.34 2.24
C MET A 132 -17.14 6.24 3.11
N LEU A 133 -17.68 5.01 3.06
CA LEU A 133 -17.11 3.85 3.76
C LEU A 133 -15.67 3.57 3.32
N TYR A 134 -15.40 3.68 2.02
CA TYR A 134 -14.04 3.60 1.50
C TYR A 134 -13.14 4.70 2.06
N GLY A 135 -13.62 5.95 2.11
CA GLY A 135 -12.89 7.07 2.70
C GLY A 135 -12.52 6.85 4.17
N GLU A 136 -13.45 6.35 4.98
CA GLU A 136 -13.20 6.01 6.39
C GLU A 136 -12.19 4.87 6.56
N SER A 137 -12.25 3.84 5.69
CA SER A 137 -11.21 2.80 5.61
C SER A 137 -9.81 3.39 5.31
N LYS A 138 -9.71 4.41 4.45
CA LYS A 138 -8.43 5.11 4.19
C LYS A 138 -7.97 5.98 5.34
N LEU A 139 -8.90 6.65 6.02
CA LEU A 139 -8.58 7.39 7.24
C LEU A 139 -8.01 6.45 8.30
N GLY A 140 -8.62 5.28 8.50
CA GLY A 140 -8.12 4.25 9.41
C GLY A 140 -6.67 3.84 9.11
N ASN A 141 -6.32 3.62 7.85
CA ASN A 141 -4.93 3.30 7.46
C ASN A 141 -3.94 4.41 7.83
N ILE A 142 -4.31 5.69 7.66
CA ILE A 142 -3.45 6.83 8.05
C ILE A 142 -3.28 6.87 9.57
N LEU A 143 -4.37 6.69 10.32
CA LEU A 143 -4.37 6.69 11.78
C LEU A 143 -3.50 5.56 12.35
N ILE A 144 -3.62 4.35 11.82
CA ILE A 144 -2.77 3.21 12.21
C ILE A 144 -1.30 3.51 11.91
N SER A 145 -0.99 4.04 10.73
CA SER A 145 0.38 4.42 10.38
C SER A 145 0.96 5.45 11.35
N ASN A 146 0.19 6.48 11.69
CA ASN A 146 0.60 7.52 12.64
C ASN A 146 0.78 6.96 14.06
N TYR A 147 -0.08 6.03 14.49
CA TYR A 147 0.08 5.33 15.76
C TYR A 147 1.42 4.58 15.81
N PHE A 148 1.73 3.77 14.79
CA PHE A 148 3.00 3.03 14.73
C PHE A 148 4.21 3.95 14.65
N ALA A 149 4.16 5.03 13.87
CA ALA A 149 5.23 6.03 13.83
C ALA A 149 5.48 6.67 15.21
N LYS A 150 4.41 6.95 15.97
CA LYS A 150 4.53 7.52 17.32
C LYS A 150 5.09 6.51 18.33
N THR A 151 4.69 5.24 18.24
CA THR A 151 4.89 4.26 19.31
C THR A 151 6.04 3.28 19.08
N HIS A 152 6.55 3.16 17.85
CA HIS A 152 7.57 2.17 17.48
C HIS A 152 8.68 2.75 16.58
N SER A 153 8.87 4.09 16.57
CA SER A 153 9.85 4.75 15.68
C SER A 153 11.31 4.38 15.95
N ASP A 154 11.59 3.73 17.08
CA ASP A 154 12.87 3.15 17.45
C ASP A 154 13.23 1.92 16.60
N VAL A 155 12.24 1.16 16.13
CA VAL A 155 12.43 -0.10 15.38
C VAL A 155 11.81 -0.11 13.99
N LEU A 156 10.91 0.82 13.67
CA LEU A 156 10.26 0.88 12.37
C LEU A 156 10.10 2.30 11.82
N VAL A 157 10.05 2.39 10.49
CA VAL A 157 9.58 3.56 9.76
C VAL A 157 8.15 3.28 9.31
N SER A 158 7.20 4.07 9.80
CA SER A 158 5.81 4.00 9.34
C SER A 158 5.40 5.31 8.70
N CYS A 159 4.87 5.24 7.49
CA CYS A 159 4.32 6.36 6.75
C CYS A 159 3.09 5.90 5.96
N SER A 160 2.16 6.82 5.71
CA SER A 160 1.01 6.57 4.86
C SER A 160 1.20 7.29 3.52
N LEU A 161 0.50 6.85 2.47
CA LEU A 161 0.65 7.47 1.15
C LEU A 161 -0.58 7.36 0.28
N HIS A 162 -0.63 8.21 -0.74
CA HIS A 162 -1.59 8.15 -1.82
C HIS A 162 -0.86 8.08 -3.18
N PRO A 163 -1.24 7.15 -4.07
CA PRO A 163 -0.57 6.96 -5.34
C PRO A 163 -0.93 8.01 -6.40
N GLY A 164 -1.93 8.86 -6.14
CA GLY A 164 -2.43 9.84 -7.11
C GLY A 164 -3.70 9.37 -7.82
N SER A 165 -4.26 10.28 -8.63
CA SER A 165 -5.32 9.95 -9.57
C SER A 165 -4.73 9.14 -10.72
N MET A 166 -4.78 7.81 -10.58
CA MET A 166 -4.29 6.86 -11.59
C MET A 166 -5.44 6.23 -12.36
N ASN A 167 -5.22 6.00 -13.65
CA ASN A 167 -6.16 5.23 -14.47
C ASN A 167 -6.04 3.75 -14.08
N THR A 168 -6.83 3.35 -13.09
CA THR A 168 -6.80 2.01 -12.48
C THR A 168 -8.17 1.36 -12.62
N GLU A 169 -8.21 0.02 -12.56
CA GLU A 169 -9.38 -0.86 -12.61
C GLU A 169 -10.53 -0.50 -11.62
N LEU A 170 -10.29 0.43 -10.69
CA LEU A 170 -11.24 0.92 -9.69
C LEU A 170 -12.46 1.65 -10.29
N THR A 171 -12.37 2.15 -11.53
CA THR A 171 -13.44 2.96 -12.17
C THR A 171 -14.33 2.18 -13.15
N ARG A 172 -14.15 0.86 -13.33
CA ARG A 172 -14.92 0.06 -14.32
C ARG A 172 -16.44 0.02 -14.12
N HIS A 173 -16.93 0.49 -12.96
CA HIS A 173 -18.35 0.50 -12.61
C HIS A 173 -19.02 1.88 -12.81
N THR A 174 -18.29 2.89 -13.29
CA THR A 174 -18.88 4.18 -13.71
C THR A 174 -19.13 4.19 -15.21
N GLU A 175 -20.35 4.56 -15.63
CA GLU A 175 -20.78 4.56 -17.03
C GLU A 175 -19.77 5.21 -17.99
N ASN A 176 -19.55 4.57 -19.15
CA ASN A 176 -18.48 4.84 -20.13
C ASN A 176 -18.33 6.32 -20.56
N ARG A 177 -19.37 7.14 -20.47
CA ARG A 177 -19.33 8.56 -20.88
C ARG A 177 -18.60 9.46 -19.89
N LEU A 178 -18.70 9.20 -18.58
CA LEU A 178 -17.98 9.96 -17.56
C LEU A 178 -16.49 9.59 -17.54
N GLN A 179 -16.18 8.32 -17.80
CA GLN A 179 -14.81 7.82 -17.90
C GLN A 179 -14.03 8.46 -19.07
N ALA A 180 -14.70 8.66 -20.21
CA ALA A 180 -14.12 9.34 -21.38
C ALA A 180 -13.77 10.81 -21.13
N ILE A 181 -14.58 11.52 -20.31
CA ILE A 181 -14.35 12.92 -19.94
C ILE A 181 -13.27 13.06 -18.86
N ALA A 182 -13.13 12.08 -17.97
CA ALA A 182 -12.16 12.09 -16.87
C ALA A 182 -10.76 11.56 -17.26
N ASN A 183 -10.65 10.80 -18.37
CA ASN A 183 -9.41 10.21 -18.88
C ASN A 183 -8.21 11.18 -19.03
N PRO A 184 -8.36 12.47 -19.41
CA PRO A 184 -7.24 13.40 -19.53
C PRO A 184 -6.59 13.79 -18.18
N PHE A 185 -7.24 13.50 -17.05
CA PHE A 185 -6.78 13.86 -15.70
C PHE A 185 -6.06 12.71 -14.98
N PHE A 186 -6.05 11.50 -15.57
CA PHE A 186 -5.47 10.31 -14.95
C PHE A 186 -4.11 9.98 -15.57
N TYR A 187 -3.12 9.69 -14.72
CA TYR A 187 -1.83 9.18 -15.17
C TYR A 187 -1.89 7.66 -15.43
N PRO A 188 -1.00 7.12 -16.29
CA PRO A 188 -0.86 5.67 -16.46
C PRO A 188 -0.62 4.96 -15.13
N ALA A 189 -1.25 3.78 -14.93
CA ALA A 189 -1.13 2.99 -13.71
C ALA A 189 0.31 2.74 -13.20
N PRO A 190 1.33 2.55 -14.07
CA PRO A 190 2.72 2.40 -13.62
C PRO A 190 3.24 3.59 -12.80
N MET A 191 2.78 4.81 -13.10
CA MET A 191 3.21 6.00 -12.38
C MET A 191 2.73 6.00 -10.92
N GLY A 192 1.63 5.30 -10.61
CA GLY A 192 1.13 5.19 -9.23
C GLY A 192 2.11 4.51 -8.27
N ALA A 193 3.08 3.75 -8.79
CA ALA A 193 4.13 3.13 -7.98
C ALA A 193 5.19 4.15 -7.48
N TYR A 194 5.23 5.36 -8.03
CA TYR A 194 6.36 6.26 -7.82
C TYR A 194 6.45 6.76 -6.38
N THR A 195 5.33 7.17 -5.78
CA THR A 195 5.31 7.65 -4.39
C THR A 195 5.73 6.56 -3.42
N GLN A 196 5.25 5.33 -3.62
CA GLN A 196 5.63 4.21 -2.76
C GLN A 196 7.08 3.77 -2.96
N LEU A 197 7.58 3.71 -4.20
CA LEU A 197 8.99 3.40 -4.47
C LEU A 197 9.91 4.46 -3.86
N TRP A 198 9.58 5.75 -4.00
CA TRP A 198 10.35 6.82 -3.39
C TRP A 198 10.40 6.71 -1.86
N GLY A 199 9.24 6.56 -1.21
CA GLY A 199 9.15 6.41 0.24
C GLY A 199 9.85 5.15 0.75
N ALA A 200 9.84 4.08 -0.04
CA ALA A 200 10.44 2.79 0.31
C ALA A 200 11.96 2.73 0.21
N THR A 201 12.53 3.44 -0.76
CA THR A 201 13.89 3.15 -1.25
C THR A 201 14.83 4.35 -1.29
N VAL A 202 14.28 5.57 -1.30
CA VAL A 202 15.08 6.80 -1.48
C VAL A 202 14.93 7.74 -0.30
N ALA A 203 13.72 7.88 0.22
CA ALA A 203 13.48 8.77 1.33
C ALA A 203 14.11 8.24 2.63
N THR A 204 14.67 9.15 3.42
CA THR A 204 15.26 8.80 4.73
C THR A 204 14.17 8.62 5.79
N PRO A 205 14.42 7.82 6.84
CA PRO A 205 13.50 7.67 7.97
C PRO A 205 13.02 9.01 8.53
N ALA A 206 13.94 9.95 8.76
CA ALA A 206 13.63 11.28 9.29
C ALA A 206 12.69 12.10 8.39
N GLN A 207 12.69 11.86 7.08
CA GLN A 207 11.82 12.56 6.14
C GLN A 207 10.39 12.02 6.13
N ILE A 208 10.17 10.75 6.46
CA ILE A 208 8.89 10.07 6.16
C ILE A 208 8.19 9.46 7.38
N THR A 209 8.87 9.20 8.49
CA THR A 209 8.22 8.64 9.68
C THR A 209 7.09 9.56 10.16
N GLY A 210 5.87 9.01 10.26
CA GLY A 210 4.65 9.72 10.65
C GLY A 210 4.11 10.69 9.59
N GLN A 211 4.66 10.67 8.38
CA GLN A 211 4.24 11.54 7.29
C GLN A 211 3.23 10.87 6.36
N TYR A 212 2.46 11.71 5.68
CA TYR A 212 1.58 11.30 4.58
C TYR A 212 2.21 11.71 3.25
N LEU A 213 2.49 10.74 2.40
CA LEU A 213 3.16 10.97 1.13
C LEU A 213 2.17 11.13 -0.01
N VAL A 214 2.41 12.11 -0.88
CA VAL A 214 1.61 12.41 -2.06
C VAL A 214 2.45 12.37 -3.33
N PRO A 215 1.83 12.22 -4.50
CA PRO A 215 2.54 12.27 -5.77
C PRO A 215 3.27 13.60 -5.97
N TRP A 216 4.51 13.61 -6.43
CA TRP A 216 5.37 12.48 -6.81
C TRP A 216 6.51 12.32 -5.80
N GLY A 217 6.26 11.57 -4.71
CA GLY A 217 7.27 11.34 -3.66
C GLY A 217 7.55 12.59 -2.85
N LYS A 218 6.51 13.17 -2.22
CA LYS A 218 6.62 14.36 -1.37
C LYS A 218 5.77 14.19 -0.12
N VAL A 219 6.16 14.87 0.96
CA VAL A 219 5.28 15.02 2.13
C VAL A 219 4.11 15.93 1.76
N GLY A 220 2.89 15.44 1.98
CA GLY A 220 1.64 16.14 1.73
C GLY A 220 0.97 16.62 3.01
N LYS A 221 -0.09 17.41 2.85
CA LYS A 221 -0.97 17.80 3.94
C LYS A 221 -2.06 16.75 4.15
N VAL A 222 -2.45 16.53 5.39
CA VAL A 222 -3.57 15.66 5.76
C VAL A 222 -4.73 16.46 6.36
N ASP A 223 -5.91 15.86 6.32
CA ASP A 223 -7.07 16.32 7.07
C ASP A 223 -6.79 16.28 8.59
N LYS A 224 -7.40 17.18 9.35
CA LYS A 224 -7.21 17.26 10.81
C LYS A 224 -7.60 15.97 11.53
N ARG A 225 -8.53 15.19 11.00
CA ARG A 225 -8.89 13.88 11.57
C ARG A 225 -7.72 12.91 11.49
N ALA A 226 -6.97 12.92 10.39
CA ALA A 226 -5.85 12.01 10.17
C ALA A 226 -4.67 12.29 11.11
N SER A 227 -4.51 13.52 11.59
CA SER A 227 -3.50 13.90 12.58
C SER A 227 -3.99 13.82 14.04
N ASN A 228 -5.21 13.32 14.29
CA ASN A 228 -5.74 13.20 15.64
C ASN A 228 -5.18 11.95 16.35
N THR A 229 -4.26 12.18 17.27
CA THR A 229 -3.58 11.10 18.02
C THR A 229 -4.52 10.31 18.93
N LYS A 230 -5.47 10.95 19.59
CA LYS A 230 -6.45 10.26 20.45
C LYS A 230 -7.33 9.33 19.61
N LEU A 231 -7.78 9.80 18.45
CA LEU A 231 -8.56 8.99 17.52
C LEU A 231 -7.74 7.80 16.99
N ALA A 232 -6.45 7.99 16.72
CA ALA A 232 -5.57 6.91 16.31
C ALA A 232 -5.44 5.82 17.39
N GLU A 233 -5.29 6.23 18.65
CA GLU A 233 -5.25 5.32 19.81
C GLU A 233 -6.57 4.56 19.98
N GLU A 234 -7.72 5.24 19.85
CA GLU A 234 -9.06 4.62 19.90
C GLU A 234 -9.27 3.59 18.77
N VAL A 235 -8.90 3.94 17.54
CA VAL A 235 -8.99 3.03 16.38
C VAL A 235 -8.12 1.79 16.58
N VAL A 236 -6.88 1.95 17.04
CA VAL A 236 -6.00 0.81 17.28
C VAL A 236 -6.49 -0.06 18.44
N ALA A 237 -6.99 0.54 19.52
CA ALA A 237 -7.56 -0.20 20.65
C ALA A 237 -8.74 -1.07 20.21
N TYR A 238 -9.62 -0.53 19.37
CA TYR A 238 -10.72 -1.30 18.80
C TYR A 238 -10.27 -2.40 17.87
N ILE A 239 -9.34 -2.11 16.95
CA ILE A 239 -8.81 -3.16 16.06
C ILE A 239 -8.24 -4.30 16.88
N LYS A 240 -7.45 -4.00 17.93
CA LYS A 240 -6.91 -5.01 18.86
C LYS A 240 -8.01 -5.83 19.53
N ASP A 241 -9.09 -5.21 19.98
CA ASP A 241 -10.24 -5.92 20.56
C ASP A 241 -10.95 -6.81 19.53
N GLN A 242 -11.12 -6.34 18.29
CA GLN A 242 -11.76 -7.11 17.21
C GLN A 242 -10.97 -8.37 16.82
N ILE A 243 -9.64 -8.35 17.00
CA ILE A 243 -8.77 -9.47 16.65
C ILE A 243 -8.23 -10.21 17.87
N LYS A 244 -8.70 -9.92 19.10
CA LYS A 244 -8.11 -10.45 20.33
C LYS A 244 -8.09 -11.98 20.38
N ASP A 245 -9.19 -12.63 19.99
CA ASP A 245 -9.31 -14.09 19.98
C ASP A 245 -8.33 -14.73 18.98
N PHE A 246 -7.91 -13.97 17.97
CA PHE A 246 -6.90 -14.39 17.01
C PHE A 246 -5.46 -14.15 17.50
N TRP A 247 -5.24 -13.26 18.47
CA TRP A 247 -3.91 -13.00 19.04
C TRP A 247 -3.62 -13.77 20.33
N GLU A 248 -4.65 -14.17 21.08
CA GLU A 248 -4.51 -14.93 22.33
C GLU A 248 -3.95 -16.36 22.14
N GLU A 249 -3.90 -16.90 20.91
CA GLU A 249 -3.24 -18.18 20.59
C GLU A 249 -1.68 -18.10 20.53
N GLY A 250 -1.09 -17.00 21.01
CA GLY A 250 0.23 -17.02 21.67
C GLY A 250 1.47 -17.29 20.81
N ARG A 251 1.45 -17.04 19.49
CA ARG A 251 2.64 -17.24 18.65
C ARG A 251 2.90 -16.08 17.70
N PHE A 252 3.39 -14.97 18.23
CA PHE A 252 4.33 -14.08 17.54
C PHE A 252 5.14 -13.31 18.61
N VAL A 253 6.29 -13.89 18.99
CA VAL A 253 7.42 -13.20 19.64
C VAL A 253 8.60 -13.28 18.68
#